data_AF-A0A2H0WXU3-F1
#
_entry.id   AF-A0A2H0WXU3-F1
#
_cell.length_a   1.000
_cell.length_b   1.000
_cell.length_c   1.000
_cell.angle_alpha   90.00
_cell.angle_beta   90.00
_cell.angle_gamma   90.00
#
_symmetry.space_group_name_H-M   'P 1'
#
loop_
_entity.id
_entity.type
_entity.pdbx_description
1 polymer ?
#
loop_
_entity_poly.entity_id
_entity_poly.type
_entity_poly.pdbx_seq_one_letter_code
_entity_poly.pdbx_strand_id
1 'polypeptide(L)'
;MPEKNPSNERMLGKMPENEKQAVLREMLEEFAGKDFELKILRGLAREKTPDEMKIIDLVNERSNEVLAKYELPESIVPPDNFCVINKDDWRLGDKDAISLPALQTIAMRDFGSNTGFAAVGLHELFHFKSLNTLQMAIGEGEMPSVYRAGLIVANRFTEEEYFKNKYPKTGKRYVDRYFNNLNEAVTEELVKRFILDPVVRENPLFKYELEETERLKREYGEVRYKSGEKFFPDDVYWAKEDAEGNLSGRILTYPQERRILNALIDRLFEINKGQFKEREQVFDVFAKAMFSGNILPLGRLIDGSFGEGIFRKIGELDDSLNQQEEFVNAL
;
A
#
# COMPACT_ATOMS: atom_id res chain seq x y z
N MET A 1 -11.81 28.40 -6.89
CA MET A 1 -10.38 28.07 -7.11
C MET A 1 -10.35 26.64 -7.60
N PRO A 2 -9.56 26.27 -8.62
CA PRO A 2 -9.47 24.86 -9.00
C PRO A 2 -8.98 24.08 -7.78
N GLU A 3 -9.75 23.08 -7.33
CA GLU A 3 -9.37 22.19 -6.24
C GLU A 3 -7.99 21.61 -6.58
N LYS A 4 -6.98 21.88 -5.73
CA LYS A 4 -5.68 21.22 -5.86
C LYS A 4 -5.95 19.73 -5.72
N ASN A 5 -5.60 18.93 -6.72
CA ASN A 5 -5.63 17.48 -6.63
C ASN A 5 -4.62 17.02 -5.56
N PRO A 6 -5.05 16.46 -4.41
CA PRO A 6 -4.15 15.97 -3.39
C PRO A 6 -3.47 14.64 -3.74
N SER A 7 -3.83 13.95 -4.84
CA SER A 7 -3.07 12.79 -5.30
C SER A 7 -1.88 13.24 -6.16
N ASN A 8 -0.77 12.51 -6.08
CA ASN A 8 0.37 12.69 -6.98
C ASN A 8 0.17 11.89 -8.28
N GLU A 9 -1.03 12.05 -8.86
CA GLU A 9 -1.41 11.37 -10.10
C GLU A 9 -0.96 12.16 -11.33
N ARG A 10 -0.42 11.43 -12.32
CA ARG A 10 -0.03 11.94 -13.62
C ARG A 10 -0.64 11.06 -14.70
N MET A 11 -1.26 11.69 -15.70
CA MET A 11 -1.75 10.99 -16.87
C MET A 11 -0.79 11.21 -18.04
N LEU A 12 -0.32 10.12 -18.65
CA LEU A 12 0.52 10.16 -19.85
C LEU A 12 -0.33 9.91 -21.10
N GLY A 13 -0.34 10.88 -22.01
CA GLY A 13 -1.08 10.84 -23.28
C GLY A 13 -1.64 12.22 -23.68
N LYS A 14 -2.00 12.41 -24.96
CA LYS A 14 -2.72 13.61 -25.43
C LYS A 14 -4.21 13.26 -25.55
N MET A 15 -5.05 13.78 -24.67
CA MET A 15 -6.50 13.49 -24.69
C MET A 15 -7.33 14.69 -24.19
N PRO A 16 -8.47 14.99 -24.82
CA PRO A 16 -9.47 15.93 -24.31
C PRO A 16 -10.03 15.54 -22.92
N GLU A 17 -10.35 16.52 -22.08
CA GLU A 17 -10.76 16.29 -20.67
C GLU A 17 -12.02 15.41 -20.52
N ASN A 18 -12.96 15.50 -21.47
CA ASN A 18 -14.18 14.70 -21.49
C ASN A 18 -13.92 13.20 -21.70
N GLU A 19 -12.90 12.84 -22.47
CA GLU A 19 -12.51 11.44 -22.70
C GLU A 19 -11.79 10.87 -21.46
N LYS A 20 -11.07 11.70 -20.70
CA LYS A 20 -10.47 11.29 -19.41
C LYS A 20 -11.52 10.84 -18.39
N GLN A 21 -12.64 11.55 -18.29
CA GLN A 21 -13.71 11.22 -17.36
C GLN A 21 -14.44 9.91 -17.73
N ALA A 22 -14.54 9.60 -19.02
CA ALA A 22 -15.07 8.30 -19.48
C ALA A 22 -14.11 7.17 -19.11
N VAL A 23 -12.82 7.38 -19.33
CA VAL A 23 -11.73 6.48 -18.97
C VAL A 23 -11.70 6.13 -17.48
N LEU A 24 -11.78 7.13 -16.60
CA LEU A 24 -11.78 6.90 -15.15
C LEU A 24 -13.01 6.11 -14.69
N ARG A 25 -14.13 6.27 -15.39
CA ARG A 25 -15.36 5.50 -15.15
C ARG A 25 -15.24 4.05 -15.61
N GLU A 26 -14.64 3.81 -16.76
CA GLU A 26 -14.41 2.44 -17.25
C GLU A 26 -13.41 1.69 -16.37
N MET A 27 -12.36 2.35 -15.87
CA MET A 27 -11.42 1.75 -14.90
C MET A 27 -12.11 1.33 -13.59
N LEU A 28 -13.09 2.12 -13.12
CA LEU A 28 -13.92 1.76 -11.96
C LEU A 28 -14.73 0.51 -12.20
N GLU A 29 -15.39 0.44 -13.35
CA GLU A 29 -16.24 -0.69 -13.75
C GLU A 29 -15.41 -1.97 -13.92
N GLU A 30 -14.18 -1.88 -14.44
CA GLU A 30 -13.28 -3.03 -14.51
C GLU A 30 -12.80 -3.47 -13.12
N PHE A 31 -12.41 -2.51 -12.27
CA PHE A 31 -11.82 -2.82 -10.97
C PHE A 31 -12.84 -3.40 -9.99
N ALA A 32 -14.08 -2.92 -10.02
CA ALA A 32 -15.07 -3.21 -8.99
C ALA A 32 -16.39 -3.76 -9.53
N GLY A 33 -16.49 -3.98 -10.85
CA GLY A 33 -17.63 -4.58 -11.53
C GLY A 33 -18.53 -3.56 -12.22
N LYS A 34 -19.29 -4.02 -13.23
CA LYS A 34 -20.16 -3.18 -14.07
C LYS A 34 -21.26 -2.42 -13.31
N ASP A 35 -21.57 -2.83 -12.09
CA ASP A 35 -22.56 -2.19 -11.22
C ASP A 35 -21.91 -1.29 -10.13
N PHE A 36 -20.59 -1.14 -10.16
CA PHE A 36 -19.86 -0.39 -9.14
C PHE A 36 -19.66 1.06 -9.56
N GLU A 37 -20.60 1.91 -9.20
CA GLU A 37 -20.44 3.35 -9.30
C GLU A 37 -19.72 3.90 -8.06
N LEU A 38 -18.79 4.84 -8.25
CA LEU A 38 -18.21 5.62 -7.14
C LEU A 38 -19.28 6.31 -6.28
N LYS A 39 -20.43 6.66 -6.89
CA LYS A 39 -21.62 7.17 -6.19
C LYS A 39 -22.19 6.18 -5.18
N ILE A 40 -22.05 4.88 -5.43
CA ILE A 40 -22.45 3.83 -4.48
C ILE A 40 -21.49 3.85 -3.29
N LEU A 41 -20.17 3.85 -3.49
CA LEU A 41 -19.22 3.93 -2.37
C LEU A 41 -19.45 5.17 -1.49
N ARG A 42 -19.56 6.34 -2.12
CA ARG A 42 -19.81 7.60 -1.38
C ARG A 42 -21.21 7.65 -0.77
N GLY A 43 -22.21 7.02 -1.41
CA GLY A 43 -23.56 6.93 -0.89
C GLY A 43 -23.73 5.92 0.26
N LEU A 44 -22.83 4.94 0.35
CA LEU A 44 -22.75 3.98 1.46
C LEU A 44 -21.86 4.48 2.60
N ALA A 45 -21.11 5.56 2.40
CA ALA A 45 -20.24 6.10 3.41
C ALA A 45 -21.07 6.69 4.56
N ARG A 46 -20.81 6.20 5.78
CA ARG A 46 -21.37 6.81 6.99
C ARG A 46 -20.65 8.10 7.34
N GLU A 47 -21.28 8.90 8.18
CA GLU A 47 -20.61 10.05 8.78
C GLU A 47 -19.42 9.57 9.64
N LYS A 48 -18.34 10.35 9.59
CA LYS A 48 -17.14 10.09 10.37
C LYS A 48 -17.34 10.58 11.80
N THR A 49 -16.78 9.87 12.75
CA THR A 49 -16.79 10.31 14.14
C THR A 49 -15.83 11.48 14.35
N PRO A 50 -15.99 12.29 15.42
CA PRO A 50 -15.04 13.36 15.75
C PRO A 50 -13.59 12.87 15.94
N ASP A 51 -13.41 11.63 16.41
CA ASP A 51 -12.07 11.05 16.58
C ASP A 51 -11.50 10.59 15.25
N GLU A 52 -12.30 10.00 14.35
CA GLU A 52 -11.87 9.69 12.98
C GLU A 52 -11.42 10.94 12.22
N MET A 53 -12.10 12.07 12.42
CA MET A 53 -11.68 13.35 11.83
C MET A 53 -10.29 13.78 12.32
N LYS A 54 -10.04 13.70 13.63
CA LYS A 54 -8.70 13.97 14.21
C LYS A 54 -7.65 12.97 13.72
N ILE A 55 -8.03 11.70 13.55
CA ILE A 55 -7.12 10.67 13.04
C ILE A 55 -6.76 10.99 11.59
N ILE A 56 -7.70 11.42 10.75
CA ILE A 56 -7.43 11.85 9.37
C ILE A 56 -6.40 12.99 9.32
N ASP A 57 -6.55 13.98 10.20
CA ASP A 57 -5.58 15.07 10.31
C ASP A 57 -4.19 14.54 10.70
N LEU A 58 -4.13 13.67 11.71
CA LEU A 58 -2.89 13.07 12.17
C LEU A 58 -2.22 12.22 11.09
N VAL A 59 -2.94 11.32 10.40
CA VAL A 59 -2.32 10.49 9.34
C VAL A 59 -1.87 11.34 8.15
N ASN A 60 -2.54 12.47 7.87
CA ASN A 60 -2.06 13.44 6.88
C ASN A 60 -0.75 14.10 7.30
N GLU A 61 -0.65 14.57 8.54
CA GLU A 61 0.56 15.14 9.11
C GLU A 61 1.72 14.13 9.03
N ARG A 62 1.50 12.92 9.57
CA ARG A 62 2.54 11.88 9.64
C ARG A 62 2.99 11.40 8.26
N SER A 63 2.07 11.27 7.30
CA SER A 63 2.47 10.95 5.93
C SER A 63 3.20 12.11 5.25
N ASN A 64 2.90 13.37 5.58
CA ASN A 64 3.64 14.52 5.05
C ASN A 64 5.04 14.66 5.67
N GLU A 65 5.25 14.29 6.93
CA GLU A 65 6.60 14.18 7.51
C GLU A 65 7.47 13.20 6.71
N VAL A 66 6.90 12.07 6.28
CA VAL A 66 7.59 11.10 5.40
C VAL A 66 7.91 11.72 4.05
N LEU A 67 6.99 12.46 3.43
CA LEU A 67 7.27 13.17 2.16
C LEU A 67 8.36 14.23 2.33
N ALA A 68 8.30 15.00 3.42
CA ALA A 68 9.27 16.05 3.74
C ALA A 68 10.68 15.47 3.94
N LYS A 69 10.80 14.30 4.59
CA LYS A 69 12.07 13.56 4.72
C LYS A 69 12.74 13.31 3.35
N TYR A 70 11.96 13.17 2.29
CA TYR A 70 12.45 12.94 0.93
C TYR A 70 12.42 14.17 0.03
N GLU A 71 12.23 15.36 0.60
CA GLU A 71 12.16 16.64 -0.12
C GLU A 71 11.02 16.67 -1.16
N LEU A 72 9.94 15.95 -0.88
CA LEU A 72 8.74 15.90 -1.71
C LEU A 72 7.68 16.89 -1.19
N PRO A 73 6.85 17.46 -2.08
CA PRO A 73 5.84 18.41 -1.68
C PRO A 73 4.79 17.74 -0.79
N GLU A 74 4.34 18.48 0.22
CA GLU A 74 3.23 18.07 1.07
C GLU A 74 1.93 17.95 0.26
N SER A 75 1.08 17.02 0.69
CA SER A 75 -0.28 16.90 0.19
C SER A 75 -1.24 16.62 1.32
N ILE A 76 -2.37 17.32 1.36
CA ILE A 76 -3.41 17.10 2.37
C ILE A 76 -4.62 16.50 1.67
N VAL A 77 -4.96 15.26 2.05
CA VAL A 77 -6.16 14.58 1.57
C VAL A 77 -7.30 14.95 2.52
N PRO A 78 -8.33 15.67 2.06
CA PRO A 78 -9.39 16.14 2.93
C PRO A 78 -10.26 14.98 3.44
N PRO A 79 -10.94 15.14 4.59
CA PRO A 79 -11.77 14.08 5.15
C PRO A 79 -12.85 13.56 4.19
N ASP A 80 -13.39 14.39 3.31
CA ASP A 80 -14.41 13.97 2.32
C ASP A 80 -13.90 12.92 1.33
N ASN A 81 -12.59 12.78 1.17
CA ASN A 81 -11.99 11.74 0.35
C ASN A 81 -11.94 10.39 1.06
N PHE A 82 -12.07 10.33 2.40
CA PHE A 82 -12.15 9.08 3.15
C PHE A 82 -13.60 8.61 3.22
N CYS A 83 -13.93 7.48 2.61
CA CYS A 83 -15.25 6.86 2.64
C CYS A 83 -15.23 5.69 3.63
N VAL A 84 -15.90 5.85 4.77
CA VAL A 84 -16.00 4.79 5.80
C VAL A 84 -17.33 4.09 5.63
N ILE A 85 -17.31 2.81 5.30
CA ILE A 85 -18.50 2.03 4.95
C ILE A 85 -18.74 0.98 6.02
N ASN A 86 -19.98 0.86 6.49
CA ASN A 86 -20.33 -0.15 7.49
C ASN A 86 -19.94 -1.54 7.00
N LYS A 87 -19.55 -2.42 7.93
CA LYS A 87 -19.09 -3.78 7.61
C LYS A 87 -20.10 -4.56 6.76
N ASP A 88 -21.39 -4.43 7.03
CA ASP A 88 -22.47 -5.15 6.33
C ASP A 88 -22.72 -4.60 4.91
N ASP A 89 -22.29 -3.37 4.64
CA ASP A 89 -22.41 -2.70 3.34
C ASP A 89 -21.14 -2.82 2.48
N TRP A 90 -20.07 -3.41 3.01
CA TRP A 90 -18.80 -3.55 2.32
C TRP A 90 -18.84 -4.63 1.24
N ARG A 91 -18.53 -4.26 -0.02
CA ARG A 91 -18.70 -5.14 -1.20
C ARG A 91 -17.41 -5.53 -1.91
N LEU A 92 -16.24 -5.12 -1.42
CA LEU A 92 -14.95 -5.37 -2.08
C LEU A 92 -14.29 -6.69 -1.64
N GLY A 93 -15.10 -7.67 -1.25
CA GLY A 93 -14.64 -8.99 -0.80
C GLY A 93 -13.76 -8.90 0.45
N ASP A 94 -12.64 -9.61 0.41
CA ASP A 94 -11.73 -9.76 1.56
C ASP A 94 -10.80 -8.56 1.79
N LYS A 95 -10.88 -7.51 0.95
CA LYS A 95 -10.08 -6.30 1.14
C LYS A 95 -10.62 -5.48 2.30
N ASP A 96 -9.73 -4.89 3.07
CA ASP A 96 -10.10 -4.00 4.19
C ASP A 96 -10.34 -2.55 3.73
N ALA A 97 -9.60 -2.14 2.70
CA ALA A 97 -9.69 -0.81 2.13
C ALA A 97 -9.17 -0.79 0.68
N ILE A 98 -9.29 0.38 0.06
CA ILE A 98 -8.74 0.68 -1.24
C ILE A 98 -8.50 2.19 -1.42
N SER A 99 -7.35 2.52 -1.98
CA SER A 99 -7.04 3.82 -2.55
C SER A 99 -7.41 3.88 -4.04
N LEU A 100 -8.16 4.92 -4.41
CA LEU A 100 -8.54 5.25 -5.78
C LEU A 100 -8.10 6.69 -6.09
N PRO A 101 -6.80 6.92 -6.37
CA PRO A 101 -6.23 8.26 -6.57
C PRO A 101 -6.93 9.06 -7.66
N ALA A 102 -7.23 8.45 -8.80
CA ALA A 102 -7.94 9.10 -9.90
C ALA A 102 -9.30 9.70 -9.50
N LEU A 103 -9.91 9.15 -8.46
CA LEU A 103 -11.25 9.48 -8.00
C LEU A 103 -11.24 10.22 -6.68
N GLN A 104 -10.05 10.57 -6.19
CA GLN A 104 -9.91 11.31 -4.95
C GLN A 104 -10.64 10.61 -3.81
N THR A 105 -10.51 9.28 -3.74
CA THR A 105 -11.26 8.47 -2.79
C THR A 105 -10.37 7.40 -2.16
N ILE A 106 -10.41 7.31 -0.85
CA ILE A 106 -9.92 6.19 -0.05
C ILE A 106 -11.17 5.57 0.57
N ALA A 107 -11.54 4.36 0.16
CA ALA A 107 -12.68 3.66 0.73
C ALA A 107 -12.21 2.58 1.68
N MET A 108 -12.81 2.48 2.85
CA MET A 108 -12.46 1.49 3.85
C MET A 108 -13.68 0.98 4.59
N ARG A 109 -13.64 -0.29 4.98
CA ARG A 109 -14.65 -0.84 5.88
C ARG A 109 -14.52 -0.22 7.27
N ASP A 110 -15.62 -0.16 8.00
CA ASP A 110 -15.62 0.26 9.39
C ASP A 110 -14.87 -0.77 10.25
N PHE A 111 -13.83 -0.30 10.95
CA PHE A 111 -12.97 -1.13 11.77
C PHE A 111 -13.43 -1.23 13.21
N GLY A 112 -14.28 -0.29 13.68
CA GLY A 112 -14.68 -0.20 15.09
C GLY A 112 -13.52 0.04 16.07
N SER A 113 -12.34 0.44 15.57
CA SER A 113 -11.17 0.80 16.37
C SER A 113 -10.42 1.97 15.75
N ASN A 114 -9.96 2.88 16.59
CA ASN A 114 -9.19 4.05 16.16
C ASN A 114 -7.83 3.64 15.59
N THR A 115 -7.17 2.67 16.22
CA THR A 115 -5.87 2.15 15.77
C THR A 115 -6.01 1.44 14.42
N GLY A 116 -7.07 0.64 14.24
CA GLY A 116 -7.35 -0.03 12.96
C GLY A 116 -7.65 0.98 11.85
N PHE A 117 -8.48 1.98 12.14
CA PHE A 117 -8.78 3.08 11.23
C PHE A 117 -7.52 3.86 10.83
N ALA A 118 -6.67 4.21 11.79
CA ALA A 118 -5.42 4.93 11.53
C ALA A 118 -4.44 4.08 10.70
N ALA A 119 -4.24 2.82 11.06
CA ALA A 119 -3.30 1.92 10.39
C ALA A 119 -3.67 1.70 8.92
N VAL A 120 -4.93 1.30 8.68
CA VAL A 120 -5.40 1.03 7.31
C VAL A 120 -5.58 2.33 6.52
N GLY A 121 -6.08 3.39 7.15
CA GLY A 121 -6.18 4.69 6.51
C GLY A 121 -4.83 5.24 6.08
N LEU A 122 -3.80 5.09 6.91
CA LEU A 122 -2.43 5.50 6.56
C LEU A 122 -1.83 4.63 5.46
N HIS A 123 -2.08 3.31 5.47
CA HIS A 123 -1.68 2.39 4.40
C HIS A 123 -2.18 2.90 3.04
N GLU A 124 -3.50 3.11 2.92
CA GLU A 124 -4.10 3.59 1.67
C GLU A 124 -3.69 5.03 1.32
N LEU A 125 -3.45 5.87 2.33
CA LEU A 125 -2.97 7.23 2.14
C LEU A 125 -1.55 7.26 1.56
N PHE A 126 -0.68 6.32 1.93
CA PHE A 126 0.64 6.21 1.29
C PHE A 126 0.52 5.80 -0.18
N HIS A 127 -0.35 4.84 -0.53
CA HIS A 127 -0.64 4.53 -1.93
C HIS A 127 -1.19 5.77 -2.67
N PHE A 128 -2.08 6.52 -2.02
CA PHE A 128 -2.69 7.74 -2.56
C PHE A 128 -1.66 8.85 -2.85
N LYS A 129 -0.72 9.05 -1.92
CA LYS A 129 0.33 10.09 -1.99
C LYS A 129 1.56 9.67 -2.80
N SER A 130 1.71 8.37 -3.07
CA SER A 130 2.77 7.86 -3.94
C SER A 130 2.60 8.34 -5.39
N LEU A 131 3.67 8.29 -6.19
CA LEU A 131 3.55 8.60 -7.61
C LEU A 131 2.59 7.59 -8.25
N ASN A 132 1.48 8.10 -8.78
CA ASN A 132 0.56 7.34 -9.59
C ASN A 132 0.64 7.85 -11.02
N THR A 133 1.00 6.99 -11.98
CA THR A 133 1.05 7.34 -13.39
C THR A 133 0.16 6.40 -14.17
N LEU A 134 -0.91 6.94 -14.71
CA LEU A 134 -1.78 6.27 -15.65
C LEU A 134 -1.20 6.43 -17.05
N GLN A 135 -1.02 5.33 -17.77
CA GLN A 135 -0.69 5.38 -19.19
C GLN A 135 -1.90 4.91 -19.99
N MET A 136 -2.30 5.78 -20.91
CA MET A 136 -3.27 5.43 -21.93
C MET A 136 -2.57 4.58 -23.00
N ALA A 137 -3.13 3.42 -23.32
CA ALA A 137 -2.72 2.66 -24.49
C ALA A 137 -3.19 3.42 -25.75
N ILE A 138 -2.40 3.34 -26.83
CA ILE A 138 -2.63 4.11 -28.06
C ILE A 138 -3.37 3.18 -29.04
N GLY A 139 -4.71 3.22 -29.02
CA GLY A 139 -5.57 2.47 -29.94
C GLY A 139 -7.06 2.66 -29.65
N GLU A 140 -7.93 2.56 -30.67
CA GLU A 140 -9.39 2.61 -30.48
C GLU A 140 -9.87 1.40 -29.65
N GLY A 141 -10.48 1.64 -28.50
CA GLY A 141 -11.03 0.60 -27.62
C GLY A 141 -10.04 -0.04 -26.64
N GLU A 142 -8.85 0.54 -26.46
CA GLU A 142 -7.90 0.08 -25.45
C GLU A 142 -8.14 0.73 -24.09
N MET A 143 -8.07 -0.09 -23.02
CA MET A 143 -8.24 0.41 -21.66
C MET A 143 -6.95 1.07 -21.13
N PRO A 144 -7.08 2.17 -20.37
CA PRO A 144 -5.99 2.73 -19.58
C PRO A 144 -5.44 1.66 -18.65
N SER A 145 -4.12 1.64 -18.48
CA SER A 145 -3.50 0.82 -17.44
C SER A 145 -2.68 1.69 -16.51
N VAL A 146 -2.67 1.31 -15.23
CA VAL A 146 -1.73 1.86 -14.26
C VAL A 146 -0.34 1.47 -14.73
N TYR A 147 0.43 2.46 -15.20
CA TYR A 147 1.77 2.23 -15.72
C TYR A 147 2.81 2.23 -14.61
N ARG A 148 2.66 3.15 -13.65
CA ARG A 148 3.48 3.23 -12.44
C ARG A 148 2.57 3.55 -11.26
N ALA A 149 2.74 2.86 -10.14
CA ALA A 149 2.09 3.20 -8.88
C ALA A 149 3.06 2.88 -7.75
N GLY A 150 3.61 3.90 -7.10
CA GLY A 150 4.69 3.71 -6.14
C GLY A 150 5.90 3.04 -6.78
N LEU A 151 6.28 1.85 -6.27
CA LEU A 151 7.32 1.00 -6.85
C LEU A 151 6.85 0.16 -8.03
N ILE A 152 5.54 0.00 -8.22
CA ILE A 152 4.97 -0.88 -9.23
C ILE A 152 5.33 -0.37 -10.62
N VAL A 153 5.78 -1.29 -11.46
CA VAL A 153 6.07 -1.03 -12.87
C VAL A 153 5.30 -2.00 -13.74
N ALA A 154 4.45 -1.48 -14.61
CA ALA A 154 3.81 -2.26 -15.66
C ALA A 154 4.68 -2.24 -16.93
N ASN A 155 4.77 -3.39 -17.62
CA ASN A 155 5.35 -3.44 -18.96
C ASN A 155 4.55 -2.57 -19.95
N ARG A 156 5.25 -1.95 -20.91
CA ARG A 156 4.62 -1.31 -22.07
C ARG A 156 4.49 -2.37 -23.16
N PHE A 157 3.27 -2.73 -23.52
CA PHE A 157 3.04 -3.50 -24.75
C PHE A 157 2.83 -2.53 -25.91
N THR A 158 3.39 -2.85 -27.07
CA THR A 158 2.87 -2.34 -28.34
C THR A 158 1.52 -2.98 -28.65
N GLU A 159 0.68 -2.33 -29.45
CA GLU A 159 -0.61 -2.86 -29.92
C GLU A 159 -0.45 -4.28 -30.50
N GLU A 160 0.63 -4.53 -31.25
CA GLU A 160 0.94 -5.84 -31.85
C GLU A 160 1.25 -6.92 -30.80
N GLU A 161 1.94 -6.59 -29.72
CA GLU A 161 2.20 -7.49 -28.58
C GLU A 161 0.94 -7.68 -27.71
N TYR A 162 0.07 -6.68 -27.68
CA TYR A 162 -1.22 -6.72 -27.00
C TYR A 162 -2.25 -7.64 -27.66
N PHE A 163 -2.20 -7.79 -28.99
CA PHE A 163 -3.07 -8.77 -29.65
C PHE A 163 -2.47 -10.18 -29.68
N LYS A 164 -1.14 -10.32 -29.75
CA LYS A 164 -0.47 -11.64 -29.78
C LYS A 164 -0.60 -12.42 -28.48
N ASN A 165 -0.52 -11.75 -27.34
CA ASN A 165 -0.63 -12.43 -26.05
C ASN A 165 -2.06 -12.46 -25.50
N LYS A 166 -3.11 -11.87 -26.16
CA LYS A 166 -4.49 -11.58 -25.62
C LYS A 166 -5.12 -12.78 -24.93
N TYR A 167 -4.70 -13.96 -25.38
CA TYR A 167 -4.96 -15.25 -24.79
C TYR A 167 -3.65 -16.04 -24.79
N PRO A 168 -2.80 -15.92 -23.76
CA PRO A 168 -1.56 -16.66 -23.75
C PRO A 168 -1.91 -18.12 -23.49
N LYS A 169 -1.26 -19.03 -24.22
CA LYS A 169 -1.42 -20.49 -24.05
C LYS A 169 -1.12 -20.97 -22.61
N THR A 170 -0.50 -20.12 -21.80
CA THR A 170 -0.12 -20.36 -20.40
C THR A 170 -1.11 -19.81 -19.37
N GLY A 171 -2.18 -19.11 -19.78
CA GLY A 171 -3.23 -18.63 -18.87
C GLY A 171 -2.91 -17.39 -18.01
N LYS A 172 -1.74 -16.75 -18.16
CA LYS A 172 -1.40 -15.51 -17.43
C LYS A 172 -1.99 -14.26 -18.10
N ARG A 173 -2.75 -13.44 -17.39
CA ARG A 173 -3.40 -12.22 -17.96
C ARG A 173 -2.40 -11.09 -18.22
N TYR A 174 -2.84 -10.13 -19.03
CA TYR A 174 -2.14 -8.94 -19.49
C TYR A 174 -1.65 -8.02 -18.37
N VAL A 175 -0.43 -7.53 -18.55
CA VAL A 175 0.34 -6.64 -17.67
C VAL A 175 1.09 -7.42 -16.58
N ASP A 176 2.31 -7.84 -16.91
CA ASP A 176 3.32 -8.14 -15.89
C ASP A 176 3.51 -6.86 -15.06
N ARG A 177 2.98 -6.86 -13.85
CA ARG A 177 3.26 -5.85 -12.83
C ARG A 177 4.44 -6.36 -12.04
N TYR A 178 5.47 -5.54 -11.96
CA TYR A 178 6.66 -5.85 -11.18
C TYR A 178 6.65 -5.06 -9.88
N PHE A 179 7.22 -5.65 -8.83
CA PHE A 179 7.46 -5.03 -7.53
C PHE A 179 6.20 -4.65 -6.74
N ASN A 180 5.05 -5.28 -6.99
CA ASN A 180 3.88 -5.14 -6.15
C ASN A 180 4.18 -5.61 -4.72
N ASN A 181 4.89 -6.72 -4.56
CA ASN A 181 5.23 -7.25 -3.24
C ASN A 181 6.11 -6.27 -2.45
N LEU A 182 7.12 -5.70 -3.10
CA LEU A 182 7.97 -4.69 -2.46
C LEU A 182 7.22 -3.38 -2.20
N ASN A 183 6.28 -2.99 -3.08
CA ASN A 183 5.43 -1.82 -2.87
C ASN A 183 4.61 -1.96 -1.59
N GLU A 184 3.88 -3.07 -1.42
CA GLU A 184 3.08 -3.34 -0.22
C GLU A 184 3.97 -3.49 1.03
N ALA A 185 5.12 -4.15 0.91
CA ALA A 185 6.05 -4.29 2.03
C ALA A 185 6.56 -2.94 2.54
N VAL A 186 6.91 -2.01 1.64
CA VAL A 186 7.36 -0.66 2.03
C VAL A 186 6.23 0.12 2.68
N THR A 187 5.03 0.10 2.09
CA THR A 187 3.84 0.73 2.68
C THR A 187 3.59 0.23 4.09
N GLU A 188 3.59 -1.08 4.29
CA GLU A 188 3.28 -1.69 5.58
C GLU A 188 4.38 -1.46 6.62
N GLU A 189 5.64 -1.42 6.20
CA GLU A 189 6.76 -1.04 7.06
C GLU A 189 6.72 0.44 7.50
N LEU A 190 6.19 1.35 6.66
CA LEU A 190 5.91 2.73 7.07
C LEU A 190 4.75 2.80 8.08
N VAL A 191 3.69 2.02 7.87
CA VAL A 191 2.56 1.92 8.83
C VAL A 191 3.04 1.35 10.15
N LYS A 192 3.88 0.31 10.13
CA LYS A 192 4.51 -0.27 11.32
C LYS A 192 5.28 0.78 12.12
N ARG A 193 6.09 1.62 11.45
CA ARG A 193 6.82 2.73 12.09
C ARG A 193 5.87 3.72 12.76
N PHE A 194 4.75 4.05 12.12
CA PHE A 194 3.72 4.91 12.70
C PHE A 194 3.10 4.30 13.97
N ILE A 195 2.66 3.04 13.94
CA ILE A 195 1.99 2.42 15.09
C ILE A 195 2.95 2.21 16.28
N LEU A 196 4.23 1.97 15.99
CA LEU A 196 5.26 1.80 17.02
C LEU A 196 5.85 3.13 17.52
N ASP A 197 5.50 4.26 16.91
CA ASP A 197 6.00 5.57 17.33
C ASP A 197 5.51 5.92 18.75
N PRO A 198 6.41 6.21 19.70
CA PRO A 198 6.02 6.57 21.07
C PRO A 198 5.01 7.71 21.17
N VAL A 199 5.09 8.71 20.29
CA VAL A 199 4.15 9.85 20.26
C VAL A 199 2.75 9.38 19.87
N VAL A 200 2.65 8.46 18.90
CA VAL A 200 1.37 7.85 18.51
C VAL A 200 0.84 6.98 19.64
N ARG A 201 1.70 6.18 20.29
CA ARG A 201 1.28 5.29 21.38
C ARG A 201 0.77 6.02 22.62
N GLU A 202 1.28 7.22 22.89
CA GLU A 202 0.82 8.08 24.00
C GLU A 202 -0.35 8.99 23.60
N ASN A 203 -0.74 9.04 22.33
CA ASN A 203 -1.86 9.86 21.89
C ASN A 203 -3.18 9.32 22.46
N PRO A 204 -4.03 10.16 23.10
CA PRO A 204 -5.32 9.74 23.66
C PRO A 204 -6.25 9.01 22.69
N LEU A 205 -6.11 9.24 21.37
CA LEU A 205 -6.90 8.56 20.34
C LEU A 205 -6.62 7.05 20.29
N PHE A 206 -5.43 6.61 20.67
CA PHE A 206 -4.97 5.21 20.53
C PHE A 206 -4.54 4.57 21.85
N LYS A 207 -4.14 5.38 22.83
CA LYS A 207 -3.51 4.94 24.06
C LYS A 207 -4.23 3.76 24.73
N TYR A 208 -5.53 3.88 24.93
CA TYR A 208 -6.32 2.83 25.59
C TYR A 208 -6.35 1.52 24.80
N GLU A 209 -6.52 1.58 23.47
CA GLU A 209 -6.53 0.40 22.62
C GLU A 209 -5.14 -0.28 22.59
N LEU A 210 -4.07 0.51 22.58
CA LEU A 210 -2.71 0.02 22.54
C LEU A 210 -2.27 -0.54 23.90
N GLU A 211 -2.63 0.08 25.02
CA GLU A 211 -2.39 -0.45 26.36
C GLU A 211 -3.08 -1.80 26.57
N GLU A 212 -4.33 -1.93 26.11
CA GLU A 212 -5.07 -3.18 26.13
C GLU A 212 -4.42 -4.24 25.24
N THR A 213 -3.98 -3.86 24.04
CA THR A 213 -3.22 -4.73 23.14
C THR A 213 -1.95 -5.26 23.81
N GLU A 214 -1.20 -4.41 24.51
CA GLU A 214 0.00 -4.82 25.23
C GLU A 214 -0.31 -5.69 26.45
N ARG A 215 -1.43 -5.45 27.15
CA ARG A 215 -1.90 -6.35 28.21
C ARG A 215 -2.13 -7.76 27.65
N LEU A 216 -2.89 -7.86 26.56
CA LEU A 216 -3.22 -9.12 25.92
C LEU A 216 -1.98 -9.83 25.37
N LYS A 217 -1.00 -9.10 24.81
CA LYS A 217 0.30 -9.65 24.42
C LYS A 217 1.05 -10.26 25.59
N ARG A 218 1.08 -9.62 26.76
CA ARG A 218 1.75 -10.16 27.95
C ARG A 218 1.05 -11.41 28.48
N GLU A 219 -0.27 -11.45 28.39
CA GLU A 219 -1.08 -12.56 28.91
C GLU A 219 -1.05 -13.79 27.99
N TYR A 220 -1.13 -13.57 26.66
CA TYR A 220 -1.31 -14.65 25.68
C TYR A 220 -0.15 -14.82 24.68
N GLY A 221 0.90 -13.98 24.73
CA GLY A 221 1.98 -13.95 23.74
C GLY A 221 2.79 -15.25 23.61
N GLU A 222 2.92 -16.00 24.70
CA GLU A 222 3.60 -17.31 24.71
C GLU A 222 2.64 -18.49 24.54
N VAL A 223 1.33 -18.24 24.51
CA VAL A 223 0.34 -19.29 24.25
C VAL A 223 0.51 -19.72 22.80
N ARG A 224 0.54 -21.05 22.58
CA ARG A 224 0.64 -21.64 21.25
C ARG A 224 -0.54 -22.53 20.97
N TYR A 225 -0.98 -22.55 19.73
CA TYR A 225 -1.89 -23.57 19.24
C TYR A 225 -1.21 -24.95 19.24
N LYS A 226 -1.99 -26.01 19.12
CA LYS A 226 -1.45 -27.38 18.94
C LYS A 226 -0.56 -27.50 17.70
N SER A 227 -0.74 -26.63 16.69
CA SER A 227 0.13 -26.54 15.51
C SER A 227 1.54 -26.03 15.84
N GLY A 228 1.76 -25.46 17.03
CA GLY A 228 3.01 -24.80 17.42
C GLY A 228 3.07 -23.31 17.08
N GLU A 229 2.08 -22.78 16.37
CA GLU A 229 1.99 -21.35 16.05
C GLU A 229 1.61 -20.53 17.29
N LYS A 230 2.13 -19.29 17.38
CA LYS A 230 1.71 -18.35 18.41
C LYS A 230 0.21 -18.09 18.29
N PHE A 231 -0.50 -18.21 19.41
CA PHE A 231 -1.87 -17.75 19.52
C PHE A 231 -1.96 -16.25 19.25
N PHE A 232 -0.96 -15.50 19.72
CA PHE A 232 -0.83 -14.06 19.51
C PHE A 232 0.41 -13.76 18.65
N PRO A 233 0.25 -13.53 17.33
CA PRO A 233 1.39 -13.26 16.43
C PRO A 233 2.19 -12.01 16.84
N ASP A 234 3.49 -12.00 16.50
CA ASP A 234 4.40 -10.90 16.87
C ASP A 234 4.03 -9.56 16.22
N ASP A 235 3.39 -9.60 15.05
CA ASP A 235 2.95 -8.42 14.30
C ASP A 235 1.52 -7.97 14.64
N VAL A 236 0.91 -8.48 15.72
CA VAL A 236 -0.37 -7.92 16.21
C VAL A 236 -0.13 -6.47 16.63
N TYR A 237 -0.92 -5.56 16.08
CA TYR A 237 -0.83 -4.13 16.41
C TYR A 237 -2.06 -3.61 17.16
N TRP A 238 -3.16 -4.36 17.13
CA TRP A 238 -4.37 -4.06 17.88
C TRP A 238 -5.04 -5.36 18.32
N ALA A 239 -5.50 -5.42 19.56
CA ALA A 239 -6.33 -6.49 20.07
C ALA A 239 -7.29 -5.98 21.14
N LYS A 240 -8.39 -6.70 21.32
CA LYS A 240 -9.43 -6.44 22.30
C LYS A 240 -10.03 -7.74 22.81
N GLU A 241 -10.38 -7.73 24.09
CA GLU A 241 -11.24 -8.73 24.73
C GLU A 241 -12.66 -8.14 24.88
N ASP A 242 -13.70 -8.90 24.52
CA ASP A 242 -15.09 -8.53 24.78
C ASP A 242 -15.55 -8.93 26.18
N ALA A 243 -16.81 -8.61 26.53
CA ALA A 243 -17.35 -8.88 27.87
C ALA A 243 -17.49 -10.37 28.18
N GLU A 244 -17.58 -11.20 27.13
CA GLU A 244 -17.68 -12.65 27.18
C GLU A 244 -16.30 -13.33 27.19
N GLY A 245 -15.20 -12.56 27.10
CA GLY A 245 -13.83 -13.06 27.09
C GLY A 245 -13.36 -13.53 25.70
N ASN A 246 -14.08 -13.20 24.62
CA ASN A 246 -13.62 -13.50 23.28
C ASN A 246 -12.58 -12.47 22.84
N LEU A 247 -11.50 -12.96 22.23
CA LEU A 247 -10.41 -12.14 21.73
C LEU A 247 -10.60 -11.82 20.25
N SER A 248 -10.43 -10.55 19.91
CA SER A 248 -10.34 -10.04 18.53
C SER A 248 -9.02 -9.32 18.35
N GLY A 249 -8.43 -9.39 17.15
CA GLY A 249 -7.16 -8.74 16.89
C GLY A 249 -6.92 -8.43 15.42
N ARG A 250 -5.92 -7.57 15.18
CA ARG A 250 -5.42 -7.18 13.87
C ARG A 250 -3.91 -7.29 13.84
N ILE A 251 -3.42 -7.90 12.78
CA ILE A 251 -2.00 -8.03 12.48
C ILE A 251 -1.62 -7.11 11.33
N LEU A 252 -0.37 -6.67 11.29
CA LEU A 252 0.20 -6.06 10.10
C LEU A 252 0.15 -7.07 8.95
N THR A 253 -0.28 -6.62 7.78
CA THR A 253 -0.46 -7.48 6.61
C THR A 253 0.88 -7.79 5.95
N TYR A 254 0.82 -8.59 4.87
CA TYR A 254 1.95 -8.90 3.99
C TYR A 254 3.22 -9.39 4.73
N PRO A 255 3.11 -10.34 5.68
CA PRO A 255 4.25 -10.76 6.49
C PRO A 255 5.37 -11.39 5.65
N GLN A 256 5.05 -12.03 4.52
CA GLN A 256 6.06 -12.64 3.66
C GLN A 256 6.78 -11.59 2.81
N GLU A 257 6.04 -10.67 2.22
CA GLU A 257 6.55 -9.52 1.48
C GLU A 257 7.46 -8.67 2.36
N ARG A 258 7.04 -8.38 3.60
CA ARG A 258 7.86 -7.67 4.58
C ARG A 258 9.14 -8.42 4.93
N ARG A 259 9.13 -9.76 5.02
CA ARG A 259 10.36 -10.56 5.20
C ARG A 259 11.29 -10.45 3.99
N ILE A 260 10.75 -10.54 2.78
CA ILE A 260 11.53 -10.38 1.53
C ILE A 260 12.22 -9.02 1.50
N LEU A 261 11.47 -7.94 1.76
CA LEU A 261 12.01 -6.59 1.82
C LEU A 261 13.10 -6.47 2.89
N ASN A 262 12.83 -6.94 4.12
CA ASN A 262 13.78 -6.82 5.21
C ASN A 262 15.06 -7.64 4.96
N ALA A 263 14.95 -8.84 4.39
CA ALA A 263 16.09 -9.67 4.00
C ALA A 263 16.95 -9.02 2.91
N LEU A 264 16.33 -8.33 1.96
CA LEU A 264 17.03 -7.57 0.92
C LEU A 264 17.74 -6.35 1.49
N ILE A 265 17.06 -5.60 2.38
CA ILE A 265 17.64 -4.44 3.09
C ILE A 265 18.87 -4.86 3.91
N ASP A 266 18.79 -5.97 4.63
CA ASP A 266 19.91 -6.46 5.45
C ASP A 266 21.15 -6.75 4.60
N ARG A 267 20.97 -7.46 3.48
CA ARG A 267 22.07 -7.78 2.56
C ARG A 267 22.66 -6.55 1.92
N LEU A 268 21.80 -5.64 1.45
CA LEU A 268 22.23 -4.36 0.88
C LEU A 268 23.04 -3.55 1.89
N PHE A 269 22.58 -3.48 3.15
CA PHE A 269 23.31 -2.78 4.21
C PHE A 269 24.67 -3.43 4.47
N GLU A 270 24.72 -4.76 4.56
CA GLU A 270 25.96 -5.50 4.82
C GLU A 270 27.03 -5.30 3.74
N ILE A 271 26.62 -5.31 2.46
CA ILE A 271 27.52 -5.07 1.32
C ILE A 271 27.97 -3.60 1.24
N ASN A 272 27.08 -2.67 1.61
CA ASN A 272 27.28 -1.24 1.41
C ASN A 272 27.54 -0.47 2.71
N LYS A 273 28.18 -1.10 3.73
CA LYS A 273 28.53 -0.43 5.01
C LYS A 273 29.42 0.82 4.85
N GLY A 274 30.15 0.92 3.74
CA GLY A 274 30.93 2.12 3.41
C GLY A 274 30.07 3.30 2.94
N GLN A 275 28.87 3.04 2.41
CA GLN A 275 27.92 4.03 1.91
C GLN A 275 26.81 4.35 2.91
N PHE A 276 26.32 3.34 3.64
CA PHE A 276 25.25 3.47 4.63
C PHE A 276 25.80 3.27 6.04
N LYS A 277 25.47 4.19 6.94
CA LYS A 277 25.79 4.11 8.37
C LYS A 277 24.80 3.24 9.12
N GLU A 278 23.55 3.24 8.68
CA GLU A 278 22.45 2.53 9.33
C GLU A 278 21.56 1.85 8.31
N ARG A 279 21.00 0.71 8.72
CA ARG A 279 20.04 -0.09 7.95
C ARG A 279 18.86 0.74 7.44
N GLU A 280 18.36 1.66 8.24
CA GLU A 280 17.22 2.52 7.90
C GLU A 280 17.51 3.38 6.65
N GLN A 281 18.76 3.76 6.42
CA GLN A 281 19.13 4.54 5.23
C GLN A 281 19.00 3.73 3.94
N VAL A 282 19.06 2.39 4.02
CA VAL A 282 18.76 1.51 2.88
C VAL A 282 17.26 1.47 2.65
N PHE A 283 16.45 1.31 3.72
CA PHE A 283 14.99 1.41 3.64
C PHE A 283 14.53 2.73 2.98
N ASP A 284 15.18 3.85 3.34
CA ASP A 284 14.90 5.16 2.76
C ASP A 284 15.07 5.22 1.25
N VAL A 285 15.94 4.39 0.65
CA VAL A 285 16.06 4.29 -0.81
C VAL A 285 14.79 3.70 -1.42
N PHE A 286 14.19 2.69 -0.79
CA PHE A 286 12.94 2.07 -1.23
C PHE A 286 11.76 3.04 -1.07
N ALA A 287 11.61 3.62 0.12
CA ALA A 287 10.53 4.56 0.41
C ALA A 287 10.61 5.81 -0.48
N LYS A 288 11.80 6.39 -0.68
CA LYS A 288 11.99 7.51 -1.62
C LYS A 288 11.64 7.12 -3.05
N ALA A 289 12.03 5.92 -3.50
CA ALA A 289 11.67 5.43 -4.83
C ALA A 289 10.16 5.26 -5.00
N MET A 290 9.44 4.78 -3.98
CA MET A 290 7.98 4.68 -3.96
C MET A 290 7.32 6.05 -4.12
N PHE A 291 7.65 7.03 -3.28
CA PHE A 291 6.94 8.33 -3.31
C PHE A 291 7.33 9.20 -4.51
N SER A 292 8.60 9.19 -4.91
CA SER A 292 9.06 9.98 -6.06
C SER A 292 8.78 9.32 -7.41
N GLY A 293 8.57 7.99 -7.42
CA GLY A 293 8.53 7.13 -8.60
C GLY A 293 9.86 7.00 -9.35
N ASN A 294 10.93 7.62 -8.83
CA ASN A 294 12.27 7.46 -9.37
C ASN A 294 12.91 6.18 -8.83
N ILE A 295 12.67 5.07 -9.54
CA ILE A 295 13.16 3.74 -9.16
C ILE A 295 14.63 3.50 -9.54
N LEU A 296 15.24 4.37 -10.36
CA LEU A 296 16.58 4.14 -10.90
C LEU A 296 17.67 4.06 -9.81
N PRO A 297 17.68 4.91 -8.76
CA PRO A 297 18.65 4.78 -7.67
C PRO A 297 18.54 3.43 -6.96
N LEU A 298 17.31 2.94 -6.75
CA LEU A 298 17.07 1.63 -6.15
C LEU A 298 17.61 0.50 -7.03
N GLY A 299 17.29 0.51 -8.32
CA GLY A 299 17.80 -0.50 -9.26
C GLY A 299 19.32 -0.51 -9.35
N ARG A 300 19.96 0.66 -9.39
CA ARG A 300 21.43 0.79 -9.38
C ARG A 300 22.06 0.28 -8.09
N LEU A 301 21.43 0.52 -6.94
CA LEU A 301 21.90 0.00 -5.66
C LEU A 301 21.87 -1.53 -5.65
N ILE A 302 20.77 -2.14 -6.10
CA ILE A 302 20.61 -3.59 -6.15
C ILE A 302 21.60 -4.22 -7.15
N ASP A 303 21.63 -3.73 -8.39
CA ASP A 303 22.52 -4.29 -9.43
C ASP A 303 24.00 -4.05 -9.09
N GLY A 304 24.33 -2.90 -8.48
CA GLY A 304 25.69 -2.60 -8.03
C GLY A 304 26.16 -3.49 -6.87
N SER A 305 25.24 -4.05 -6.08
CA SER A 305 25.56 -4.90 -4.93
C SER A 305 25.65 -6.37 -5.30
N PHE A 306 24.75 -6.85 -6.17
CA PHE A 306 24.56 -8.28 -6.43
C PHE A 306 24.90 -8.70 -7.88
N GLY A 307 25.15 -7.74 -8.77
CA GLY A 307 25.41 -7.97 -10.19
C GLY A 307 24.30 -7.45 -11.11
N GLU A 308 24.66 -7.20 -12.37
CA GLU A 308 23.76 -6.62 -13.36
C GLU A 308 22.51 -7.51 -13.60
N GLY A 309 21.32 -6.89 -13.60
CA GLY A 309 20.06 -7.55 -13.90
C GLY A 309 19.35 -8.19 -12.70
N ILE A 310 19.93 -8.16 -11.50
CA ILE A 310 19.32 -8.70 -10.28
C ILE A 310 18.04 -7.93 -9.92
N PHE A 311 18.03 -6.60 -10.06
CA PHE A 311 16.84 -5.79 -9.84
C PHE A 311 15.67 -6.25 -10.70
N ARG A 312 15.92 -6.46 -12.00
CA ARG A 312 14.90 -7.00 -12.93
C ARG A 312 14.44 -8.39 -12.49
N LYS A 313 15.36 -9.26 -12.09
CA LYS A 313 15.02 -10.62 -11.68
C LYS A 313 14.12 -10.67 -10.45
N ILE A 314 14.35 -9.79 -9.46
CA ILE A 314 13.47 -9.65 -8.29
C ILE A 314 12.06 -9.26 -8.73
N GLY A 315 11.94 -8.34 -9.69
CA GLY A 315 10.67 -7.96 -10.29
C GLY A 315 9.99 -9.14 -11.00
N GLU A 316 10.70 -9.89 -11.83
CA GLU A 316 10.15 -11.04 -12.56
C GLU A 316 9.60 -12.17 -11.66
N LEU A 317 9.98 -12.19 -10.38
CA LEU A 317 9.51 -13.16 -9.39
C LEU A 317 8.29 -12.66 -8.57
N ASP A 318 7.76 -11.48 -8.86
CA ASP A 318 6.68 -10.84 -8.08
C ASP A 318 5.39 -11.69 -8.02
N ASP A 319 5.12 -12.51 -9.04
CA ASP A 319 3.98 -13.45 -9.07
C ASP A 319 4.14 -14.67 -8.15
N SER A 320 5.32 -14.87 -7.53
CA SER A 320 5.59 -16.02 -6.67
C SER A 320 6.42 -15.63 -5.43
N LEU A 321 5.72 -15.34 -4.33
CA LEU A 321 6.35 -14.96 -3.05
C LEU A 321 7.40 -15.98 -2.58
N ASN A 322 7.14 -17.28 -2.72
CA ASN A 322 8.09 -18.32 -2.32
C ASN A 322 9.38 -18.27 -3.14
N GLN A 323 9.27 -18.16 -4.47
CA GLN A 323 10.44 -18.08 -5.34
C GLN A 323 11.20 -16.76 -5.14
N GLN A 324 10.47 -15.67 -4.93
CA GLN A 324 11.06 -14.37 -4.64
C GLN A 324 11.82 -14.36 -3.31
N GLU A 325 11.25 -14.97 -2.26
CA GLU A 325 11.88 -15.13 -0.94
C GLU A 325 13.09 -16.04 -1.01
N GLU A 326 13.00 -17.20 -1.67
CA GLU A 326 14.14 -18.10 -1.88
C GLU A 326 15.28 -17.41 -2.65
N PHE A 327 14.93 -16.68 -3.71
CA PHE A 327 15.91 -15.95 -4.52
C PHE A 327 16.61 -14.85 -3.72
N VAL A 328 15.86 -13.98 -3.04
CA VAL A 328 16.42 -12.91 -2.21
C VAL A 328 17.27 -13.48 -1.08
N ASN A 329 16.89 -14.63 -0.52
CA ASN A 329 17.67 -15.27 0.52
C ASN A 329 19.00 -15.88 0.03
N ALA A 330 19.10 -16.18 -1.26
CA ALA A 330 20.29 -16.74 -1.90
C ALA A 330 21.26 -15.68 -2.45
N LEU A 331 20.88 -14.40 -2.48
CA LEU A 331 21.78 -13.26 -2.70
C LEU A 331 22.73 -13.09 -1.51
#